data_AF-A0A5B2TEV1-F1
#
_entry.id   AF-A0A5B2TEV1-F1
#
_cell.length_a   1.000
_cell.length_b   1.000
_cell.length_c   1.000
_cell.angle_alpha   90.00
_cell.angle_beta   90.00
_cell.angle_gamma   90.00
#
_symmetry.space_group_name_H-M   'P 1'
#
loop_
_entity.id
_entity.type
_entity.pdbx_description
1 polymer ?
#
loop_
_entity_poly.entity_id
_entity_poly.type
_entity_poly.pdbx_seq_one_letter_code
_entity_poly.pdbx_strand_id
1 'polypeptide(L)'
;MTAPNAPDQEAVDQAEALAREMAPELRSVVLTHYPDADTLDLMRPAGPSLDTMRAVNRAVAAEMLRQGVEVMVQVADRAAFRRWMDGRSDTEGSRLGWRDQNPVLRGTEALRALGISAPPPDARRPDKAAGTPADRLVRLFAGEDGAAFDACAEALIAAGRDGVLEQAVRRAEERHGEEAGQDLAHELLAIAGVANAGPSGWVELVALPVALPLGPLPDAAALCASLQAAGTFRKGLELHLLPHWRSPDTLGELTPGQVRQALLDLVANRQPASLPPAEEAALAEGGFGVLVGIQLDWTVPLWDEIAVTGLPDLPDEDEPTPEEAAEAEAFDRWRGAAFQDFNGCVPLALVPFSGVDAEIASFLEEAADQTNGLQEIRDFIDMARREAPGEELVCVPRVEGESLHLALYTRSGRLMDQISLDAEQLPMAAAEMPALLESLIPVMPRPPA
;
A
#
# COMPACT_ATOMS: atom_id res chain seq x y z
N MET A 1 54.45 -5.22 10.02
CA MET A 1 53.47 -4.15 10.29
C MET A 1 53.61 -3.13 9.17
N THR A 2 52.84 -3.33 8.10
CA THR A 2 52.72 -2.40 6.97
C THR A 2 51.93 -1.19 7.46
N ALA A 3 52.37 0.03 7.16
CA ALA A 3 51.61 1.23 7.49
C ALA A 3 50.21 1.16 6.86
N PRO A 4 49.14 1.62 7.52
CA PRO A 4 47.83 1.72 6.89
C PRO A 4 47.96 2.61 5.65
N ASN A 5 47.52 2.12 4.49
CA ASN A 5 47.53 2.89 3.27
C ASN A 5 46.54 4.06 3.44
N ALA A 6 46.99 5.29 3.19
CA ALA A 6 46.10 6.44 3.19
C ALA A 6 44.93 6.21 2.20
N PRO A 7 43.71 6.68 2.51
CA PRO A 7 42.58 6.56 1.59
C PRO A 7 42.87 7.32 0.30
N ASP A 8 42.37 6.80 -0.81
CA ASP A 8 42.42 7.49 -2.09
C ASP A 8 41.47 8.69 -2.07
N GLN A 9 42.04 9.90 -1.98
CA GLN A 9 41.26 11.12 -1.83
C GLN A 9 40.45 11.45 -3.09
N GLU A 10 40.95 11.08 -4.29
CA GLU A 10 40.25 11.36 -5.53
C GLU A 10 38.94 10.56 -5.61
N ALA A 11 38.97 9.30 -5.20
CA ALA A 11 37.77 8.46 -5.11
C ALA A 11 36.74 9.00 -4.11
N VAL A 12 37.20 9.57 -2.99
CA VAL A 12 36.33 10.18 -1.97
C VAL A 12 35.65 11.43 -2.53
N ASP A 13 36.41 12.31 -3.17
CA ASP A 13 35.90 13.57 -3.74
C ASP A 13 34.89 13.31 -4.87
N GLN A 14 35.15 12.31 -5.72
CA GLN A 14 34.24 11.89 -6.79
C GLN A 14 32.92 11.34 -6.21
N ALA A 15 32.99 10.48 -5.19
CA ALA A 15 31.80 9.93 -4.56
C ALA A 15 30.97 11.00 -3.84
N GLU A 16 31.62 11.98 -3.19
CA GLU A 16 30.92 13.12 -2.58
C GLU A 16 30.22 13.99 -3.63
N ALA A 17 30.88 14.27 -4.76
CA ALA A 17 30.30 15.04 -5.84
C ALA A 17 29.07 14.34 -6.44
N LEU A 18 29.17 13.03 -6.70
CA LEU A 18 28.05 12.23 -7.18
C LEU A 18 26.91 12.19 -6.14
N ALA A 19 27.24 12.04 -4.85
CA ALA A 19 26.22 12.01 -3.80
C ALA A 19 25.42 13.33 -3.74
N ARG A 20 26.10 14.45 -3.96
CA ARG A 20 25.47 15.78 -4.02
C ARG A 20 24.54 15.92 -5.22
N GLU A 21 24.92 15.34 -6.34
CA GLU A 21 24.14 15.34 -7.58
C GLU A 21 22.88 14.49 -7.44
N MET A 22 22.99 13.30 -6.85
CA MET A 22 21.89 12.32 -6.76
C MET A 22 20.96 12.54 -5.57
N ALA A 23 21.43 13.19 -4.49
CA ALA A 23 20.65 13.39 -3.27
C ALA A 23 19.24 14.01 -3.46
N PRO A 24 19.02 15.01 -4.34
CA PRO A 24 17.69 15.59 -4.55
C PRO A 24 16.63 14.59 -5.05
N GLU A 25 17.06 13.49 -5.68
CA GLU A 25 16.20 12.46 -6.27
C GLU A 25 15.99 11.27 -5.33
N LEU A 26 16.64 11.27 -4.16
CA LEU A 26 16.62 10.15 -3.22
C LEU A 26 15.91 10.53 -1.94
N ARG A 27 14.95 9.68 -1.51
CA ARG A 27 14.40 9.75 -0.15
C ARG A 27 15.30 9.01 0.84
N SER A 28 15.95 7.95 0.40
CA SER A 28 16.80 7.11 1.24
C SER A 28 17.85 6.34 0.42
N VAL A 29 18.93 5.90 1.07
CA VAL A 29 20.03 5.16 0.43
C VAL A 29 20.66 4.15 1.40
N VAL A 30 21.06 2.99 0.89
CA VAL A 30 21.79 1.96 1.65
C VAL A 30 23.28 1.98 1.29
N LEU A 31 24.14 2.07 2.31
CA LEU A 31 25.60 1.94 2.20
C LEU A 31 26.06 0.57 2.68
N THR A 32 26.95 -0.08 1.93
CA THR A 32 27.57 -1.35 2.34
C THR A 32 28.77 -1.09 3.24
N HIS A 33 28.67 -1.44 4.52
CA HIS A 33 29.79 -1.44 5.45
C HIS A 33 30.55 -2.77 5.43
N TYR A 34 31.81 -2.72 5.03
CA TYR A 34 32.71 -3.88 5.05
C TYR A 34 33.46 -3.94 6.40
N PRO A 35 33.29 -5.01 7.21
CA PRO A 35 33.90 -5.09 8.53
C PRO A 35 35.43 -5.24 8.46
N ASP A 36 35.94 -5.94 7.45
CA ASP A 36 37.35 -6.25 7.26
C ASP A 36 37.74 -6.33 5.77
N ALA A 37 39.05 -6.35 5.51
CA ALA A 37 39.61 -6.34 4.16
C ALA A 37 39.32 -7.64 3.40
N ASP A 38 39.28 -8.77 4.11
CA ASP A 38 38.97 -10.07 3.49
C ASP A 38 37.52 -10.13 3.00
N THR A 39 36.59 -9.49 3.71
CA THR A 39 35.19 -9.38 3.33
C THR A 39 35.03 -8.47 2.11
N LEU A 40 35.72 -7.33 2.10
CA LEU A 40 35.76 -6.45 0.94
C LEU A 40 36.36 -7.14 -0.28
N ASP A 41 37.53 -7.78 -0.16
CA ASP A 41 38.19 -8.50 -1.26
C ASP A 41 37.32 -9.66 -1.78
N LEU A 42 36.63 -10.37 -0.88
CA LEU A 42 35.70 -11.42 -1.25
C LEU A 42 34.55 -10.89 -2.12
N MET A 43 34.07 -9.67 -1.89
CA MET A 43 32.87 -9.12 -2.54
C MET A 43 33.19 -8.20 -3.72
N ARG A 44 34.30 -7.48 -3.64
CA ARG A 44 34.81 -6.50 -4.62
C ARG A 44 36.28 -6.81 -4.93
N PRO A 45 36.55 -7.92 -5.63
CA PRO A 45 37.92 -8.29 -5.99
C PRO A 45 38.51 -7.19 -6.87
N ALA A 46 39.75 -6.80 -6.60
CA ALA A 46 40.44 -5.67 -7.25
C ALA A 46 39.78 -4.29 -7.05
N GLY A 47 38.87 -4.16 -6.08
CA GLY A 47 38.29 -2.88 -5.68
C GLY A 47 39.24 -1.98 -4.87
N PRO A 48 38.77 -0.79 -4.48
CA PRO A 48 39.51 0.13 -3.61
C PRO A 48 39.82 -0.51 -2.24
N SER A 49 40.80 0.06 -1.52
CA SER A 49 41.17 -0.43 -0.19
C SER A 49 40.03 -0.25 0.82
N LEU A 50 40.04 -1.04 1.91
CA LEU A 50 39.06 -0.90 2.99
C LEU A 50 39.01 0.51 3.58
N ASP A 51 40.18 1.15 3.74
CA ASP A 51 40.27 2.52 4.26
C ASP A 51 39.66 3.54 3.28
N THR A 52 39.84 3.33 1.97
CA THR A 52 39.20 4.15 0.93
C THR A 52 37.68 3.96 0.95
N MET A 53 37.17 2.72 0.98
CA MET A 53 35.72 2.48 1.06
C MET A 53 35.08 3.08 2.31
N ARG A 54 35.75 3.00 3.46
CA ARG A 54 35.28 3.65 4.69
C ARG A 54 35.26 5.17 4.57
N ALA A 55 36.22 5.76 3.88
CA ALA A 55 36.25 7.20 3.62
C ALA A 55 35.13 7.63 2.65
N VAL A 56 34.93 6.88 1.56
CA VAL A 56 33.84 7.06 0.60
C VAL A 56 32.48 7.00 1.29
N ASN A 57 32.18 5.91 2.01
CA ASN A 57 30.89 5.77 2.70
C ASN A 57 30.65 6.91 3.71
N ARG A 58 31.70 7.40 4.38
CA ARG A 58 31.58 8.53 5.31
C ARG A 58 31.23 9.83 4.58
N ALA A 59 31.91 10.12 3.46
CA ALA A 59 31.67 11.33 2.68
C ALA A 59 30.27 11.33 2.06
N VAL A 60 29.88 10.21 1.45
CA VAL A 60 28.55 10.00 0.88
C VAL A 60 27.46 10.16 1.94
N ALA A 61 27.59 9.49 3.09
CA ALA A 61 26.62 9.62 4.17
C ALA A 61 26.50 11.07 4.67
N ALA A 62 27.62 11.78 4.83
CA ALA A 62 27.61 13.16 5.28
C ALA A 62 26.92 14.11 4.29
N GLU A 63 27.07 13.86 2.98
CA GLU A 63 26.37 14.62 1.93
C GLU A 63 24.87 14.30 1.91
N MET A 64 24.50 13.02 1.89
CA MET A 64 23.11 12.55 1.88
C MET A 64 22.32 13.10 3.08
N LEU A 65 22.86 12.96 4.29
CA LEU A 65 22.23 13.48 5.51
C LEU A 65 22.03 15.00 5.48
N ARG A 66 22.93 15.75 4.83
CA ARG A 66 22.82 17.20 4.72
C ARG A 66 21.64 17.63 3.84
N GLN A 67 21.30 16.80 2.87
CA GLN A 67 20.20 17.01 1.93
C GLN A 67 18.88 16.41 2.44
N GLY A 68 18.86 15.83 3.65
CA GLY A 68 17.68 15.21 4.23
C GLY A 68 17.42 13.77 3.79
N VAL A 69 18.33 13.16 3.01
CA VAL A 69 18.24 11.76 2.60
C VAL A 69 18.53 10.85 3.79
N GLU A 70 17.68 9.84 4.01
CA GLU A 70 17.93 8.86 5.04
C GLU A 70 19.07 7.90 4.66
N VAL A 71 20.08 7.78 5.52
CA VAL A 71 21.21 6.87 5.33
C VAL A 71 21.06 5.60 6.16
N MET A 72 20.97 4.46 5.48
CA MET A 72 20.99 3.12 6.05
C MET A 72 22.34 2.45 5.79
N VAL A 73 22.70 1.47 6.63
CA VAL A 73 23.93 0.72 6.49
C VAL A 73 23.66 -0.77 6.55
N GLN A 74 23.93 -1.49 5.47
CA GLN A 74 24.01 -2.95 5.51
C GLN A 74 25.43 -3.37 5.90
N VAL A 75 25.58 -4.33 6.81
CA VAL A 75 26.89 -4.85 7.19
C VAL A 75 27.19 -6.08 6.34
N ALA A 76 28.28 -6.05 5.59
CA ALA A 76 28.68 -7.15 4.73
C ALA A 76 28.94 -8.44 5.53
N ASP A 77 28.24 -9.53 5.21
CA ASP A 77 28.44 -10.84 5.80
C ASP A 77 28.93 -11.87 4.77
N ARG A 78 30.09 -12.49 5.04
CA ARG A 78 30.73 -13.44 4.12
C ARG A 78 29.91 -14.70 3.91
N ALA A 79 29.16 -15.16 4.91
CA ALA A 79 28.39 -16.40 4.79
C ALA A 79 27.10 -16.15 3.99
N ALA A 80 26.42 -15.03 4.23
CA ALA A 80 25.27 -14.56 3.48
C ALA A 80 25.64 -14.30 2.01
N PHE A 81 26.75 -13.61 1.76
CA PHE A 81 27.25 -13.38 0.41
C PHE A 81 27.56 -14.69 -0.34
N ARG A 82 28.17 -15.68 0.33
CA ARG A 82 28.41 -16.99 -0.30
C ARG A 82 27.13 -17.74 -0.62
N ARG A 83 26.12 -17.70 0.26
CA ARG A 83 24.79 -18.28 -0.02
C ARG A 83 24.13 -17.58 -1.20
N TRP A 84 24.28 -16.26 -1.30
CA TRP A 84 23.82 -15.51 -2.46
C TRP A 84 24.56 -15.93 -3.74
N MET A 85 25.87 -16.08 -3.72
CA MET A 85 26.60 -16.48 -4.92
C MET A 85 26.39 -17.94 -5.33
N ASP A 86 25.77 -18.77 -4.48
CA ASP A 86 25.50 -20.17 -4.79
C ASP A 86 24.56 -20.31 -6.00
N GLY A 87 25.00 -21.06 -7.01
CA GLY A 87 24.29 -21.22 -8.28
C GLY A 87 24.28 -19.99 -9.21
N ARG A 88 24.94 -18.88 -8.85
CA ARG A 88 25.03 -17.66 -9.68
C ARG A 88 26.35 -17.58 -10.43
N SER A 89 26.34 -16.88 -11.57
CA SER A 89 27.57 -16.59 -12.32
C SER A 89 28.41 -15.57 -11.56
N ASP A 90 29.71 -15.81 -11.46
CA ASP A 90 30.64 -14.91 -10.77
C ASP A 90 30.97 -13.69 -11.64
N THR A 91 30.08 -12.68 -11.62
CA THR A 91 30.19 -11.43 -12.39
C THR A 91 30.10 -10.22 -11.47
N GLU A 92 30.69 -9.09 -11.87
CA GLU A 92 30.62 -7.84 -11.12
C GLU A 92 29.16 -7.43 -10.82
N GLY A 93 28.26 -7.51 -11.81
CA GLY A 93 26.84 -7.24 -11.62
C GLY A 93 26.16 -8.18 -10.60
N SER A 94 26.47 -9.47 -10.62
CA SER A 94 25.93 -10.43 -9.62
C SER A 94 26.42 -10.16 -8.20
N ARG A 95 27.65 -9.63 -8.06
CA ARG A 95 28.21 -9.23 -6.78
C ARG A 95 27.68 -7.88 -6.31
N LEU A 96 27.43 -6.94 -7.23
CA LEU A 96 26.86 -5.62 -6.93
C LEU A 96 25.43 -5.74 -6.43
N GLY A 97 24.62 -6.59 -7.07
CA GLY A 97 23.24 -6.86 -6.67
C GLY A 97 23.06 -7.68 -5.39
N TRP A 98 24.13 -7.91 -4.62
CA TRP A 98 23.99 -8.54 -3.31
C TRP A 98 23.37 -7.56 -2.31
N ARG A 99 22.24 -7.97 -1.76
CA ARG A 99 21.55 -7.30 -0.64
C ARG A 99 21.52 -8.28 0.52
N ASP A 100 21.96 -7.83 1.69
CA ASP A 100 21.79 -8.65 2.89
C ASP A 100 20.33 -8.66 3.29
N GLN A 101 19.78 -9.84 3.58
CA GLN A 101 18.43 -9.98 4.12
C GLN A 101 18.41 -9.81 5.66
N ASN A 102 19.52 -9.38 6.26
CA ASN A 102 19.62 -9.04 7.67
C ASN A 102 19.24 -7.56 7.93
N PRO A 103 18.82 -7.21 9.16
CA PRO A 103 18.53 -5.84 9.57
C PRO A 103 19.61 -4.83 9.15
N VAL A 104 19.21 -3.81 8.37
CA VAL A 104 20.08 -2.65 8.11
C VAL A 104 20.20 -1.80 9.37
N LEU A 105 21.41 -1.29 9.65
CA LEU A 105 21.65 -0.33 10.71
C LEU A 105 21.14 1.05 10.27
N ARG A 106 20.65 1.85 11.23
CA ARG A 106 20.02 3.16 10.96
C ARG A 106 20.35 4.18 12.04
N GLY A 107 20.05 5.45 11.75
CA GLY A 107 20.22 6.56 12.68
C GLY A 107 21.58 6.53 13.38
N THR A 108 21.59 6.67 14.70
CA THR A 108 22.83 6.65 15.50
C THR A 108 23.67 5.39 15.31
N GLU A 109 23.06 4.23 15.04
CA GLU A 109 23.79 2.97 14.85
C GLU A 109 24.46 2.91 13.47
N ALA A 110 23.78 3.35 12.41
CA ALA A 110 24.37 3.55 11.08
C ALA A 110 25.54 4.54 11.15
N LEU A 111 25.34 5.70 11.77
CA LEU A 111 26.39 6.72 11.90
C LEU A 111 27.59 6.17 12.67
N ARG A 112 27.35 5.41 13.75
CA ARG A 112 28.41 4.74 14.51
C ARG A 112 29.18 3.75 13.65
N ALA A 113 28.49 2.94 12.84
CA ALA A 113 29.13 1.98 11.93
C ALA A 113 30.01 2.67 10.87
N LEU A 114 29.61 3.86 10.40
CA LEU A 114 30.37 4.68 9.45
C LEU A 114 31.51 5.49 10.11
N GLY A 115 31.57 5.50 11.45
CA GLY A 115 32.48 6.36 12.20
C GLY A 115 32.15 7.84 12.06
N ILE A 116 30.88 8.18 11.85
CA ILE A 116 30.35 9.54 11.90
C ILE A 116 29.88 9.78 13.32
N SER A 117 30.33 10.89 13.93
CA SER A 117 29.77 11.34 15.19
C SER A 117 28.31 11.68 14.98
N ALA A 118 27.40 10.88 15.53
CA ALA A 118 25.99 11.23 15.53
C ALA A 118 25.83 12.60 16.19
N PRO A 119 25.08 13.55 15.58
CA PRO A 119 24.68 14.73 16.32
C PRO A 119 23.96 14.24 17.59
N PRO A 120 24.20 14.87 18.76
CA PRO A 120 23.39 14.57 19.93
C PRO A 120 21.92 14.69 19.52
N PRO A 121 21.02 13.81 19.99
CA PRO A 121 19.61 13.88 19.64
C PRO A 121 19.19 15.33 19.83
N ASP A 122 18.68 15.96 18.76
CA ASP A 122 18.37 17.37 18.74
C ASP A 122 17.23 17.55 19.73
N ALA A 123 17.57 17.77 21.00
CA ALA A 123 16.69 18.16 22.05
C ALA A 123 16.35 19.62 21.78
N ARG A 124 15.68 19.88 20.64
CA ARG A 124 14.95 21.10 20.41
C ARG A 124 13.99 21.18 21.57
N ARG A 125 14.40 21.93 22.58
CA ARG A 125 13.56 22.26 23.73
C ARG A 125 12.24 22.72 23.14
N PRO A 126 11.10 22.17 23.57
CA PRO A 126 9.81 22.61 23.08
C PRO A 126 9.80 24.13 23.25
N ASP A 127 9.61 24.81 22.13
CA ASP A 127 9.61 26.26 22.12
C ASP A 127 8.50 26.66 23.10
N LYS A 128 8.87 27.29 24.23
CA LYS A 128 7.94 27.56 25.35
C LYS A 128 6.77 28.46 24.93
N ALA A 129 6.81 28.99 23.71
CA ALA A 129 5.81 29.85 23.10
C ALA A 129 4.68 29.11 22.36
N ALA A 130 4.73 27.77 22.18
CA ALA A 130 3.88 27.07 21.21
C ALA A 130 2.89 26.04 21.82
N GLY A 131 1.91 26.50 22.62
CA GLY A 131 0.70 25.72 22.96
C GLY A 131 0.91 24.33 23.59
N THR A 132 -0.13 23.48 23.60
CA THR A 132 0.03 22.06 23.94
C THR A 132 0.62 21.28 22.76
N PRO A 133 1.17 20.07 22.95
CA PRO A 133 1.63 19.23 21.83
C PRO A 133 0.58 19.02 20.73
N ALA A 134 -0.71 18.88 21.10
CA ALA A 134 -1.81 18.80 20.14
C ALA A 134 -2.01 20.11 19.36
N ASP A 135 -1.92 21.29 20.00
CA ASP A 135 -1.97 22.58 19.29
C ASP A 135 -0.83 22.72 18.29
N ARG A 136 0.36 22.24 18.66
CA ARG A 136 1.52 22.27 17.77
C ARG A 136 1.30 21.38 16.55
N LEU A 137 0.79 20.16 16.74
CA LEU A 137 0.53 19.23 15.66
C LEU A 137 -0.50 19.78 14.66
N VAL A 138 -1.65 20.28 15.14
CA VAL A 138 -2.67 20.90 14.27
C VAL A 138 -2.12 22.10 13.49
N ARG A 139 -1.27 22.92 14.13
CA ARG A 139 -0.65 24.06 13.44
C ARG A 139 0.34 23.62 12.36
N LEU A 140 1.07 22.53 12.58
CA LEU A 140 2.00 21.98 11.58
C LEU A 140 1.24 21.37 10.40
N PHE A 141 0.17 20.63 10.69
CA PHE A 141 -0.74 20.06 9.69
C PHE A 141 -1.34 21.14 8.78
N ALA A 142 -1.81 22.25 9.36
CA ALA A 142 -2.33 23.39 8.59
C ALA A 142 -1.24 24.25 7.92
N GLY A 143 0.04 23.93 8.09
CA GLY A 143 1.17 24.68 7.54
C GLY A 143 1.70 24.06 6.24
N GLU A 144 2.66 24.75 5.61
CA GLU A 144 3.32 24.28 4.37
C GLU A 144 4.54 23.37 4.63
N ASP A 145 4.93 23.17 5.89
CA ASP A 145 6.12 22.39 6.27
C ASP A 145 5.72 20.95 6.66
N GLY A 146 5.43 20.14 5.63
CA GLY A 146 5.03 18.73 5.78
C GLY A 146 6.08 17.90 6.54
N ALA A 147 7.37 18.12 6.27
CA ALA A 147 8.45 17.40 6.96
C ALA A 147 8.47 17.67 8.48
N ALA A 148 8.15 18.90 8.91
CA ALA A 148 8.03 19.22 10.32
C ALA A 148 6.77 18.61 10.96
N PHE A 149 5.67 18.49 10.20
CA PHE A 149 4.48 17.75 10.63
C PHE A 149 4.80 16.27 10.83
N ASP A 150 5.36 15.60 9.82
CA ASP A 150 5.72 14.18 9.85
C ASP A 150 6.62 13.85 11.04
N ALA A 151 7.68 14.63 11.24
CA ALA A 151 8.60 14.44 12.36
C ALA A 151 7.92 14.63 13.73
N CYS A 152 6.92 15.51 13.82
CA CYS A 152 6.16 15.73 15.04
C CYS A 152 5.16 14.60 15.31
N ALA A 153 4.45 14.15 14.28
CA ALA A 153 3.51 13.03 14.33
C ALA A 153 4.26 11.74 14.72
N GLU A 154 5.35 11.43 14.03
CA GLU A 154 6.18 10.25 14.28
C GLU A 154 6.69 10.22 15.72
N ALA A 155 7.18 11.35 16.25
CA ALA A 155 7.64 11.44 17.63
C ALA A 155 6.53 11.18 18.66
N LEU A 156 5.28 11.56 18.36
CA LEU A 156 4.12 11.31 19.23
C LEU A 156 3.64 9.86 19.15
N ILE A 157 3.60 9.29 17.95
CA ILE A 157 3.22 7.89 17.69
C ILE A 157 4.24 6.96 18.34
N ALA A 158 5.54 7.16 18.13
CA ALA A 158 6.60 6.37 18.73
C ALA A 158 6.62 6.45 20.26
N ALA A 159 6.13 7.56 20.83
CA ALA A 159 6.00 7.75 22.27
C ALA A 159 4.66 7.21 22.84
N GLY A 160 3.80 6.60 22.01
CA GLY A 160 2.50 6.06 22.41
C GLY A 160 1.55 7.11 22.97
N ARG A 161 1.56 8.33 22.41
CA ARG A 161 0.80 9.48 22.91
C ARG A 161 -0.57 9.63 22.25
N ASP A 162 -1.31 8.54 22.10
CA ASP A 162 -2.60 8.51 21.37
C ASP A 162 -3.60 9.55 21.87
N GLY A 163 -3.73 9.75 23.19
CA GLY A 163 -4.62 10.80 23.71
C GLY A 163 -4.24 12.24 23.31
N VAL A 164 -2.99 12.49 22.91
CA VAL A 164 -2.57 13.76 22.30
C VAL A 164 -2.97 13.83 20.83
N LEU A 165 -2.85 12.71 20.10
CA LEU A 165 -3.23 12.58 18.70
C LEU A 165 -4.75 12.75 18.54
N GLU A 166 -5.55 12.05 19.35
CA GLU A 166 -7.02 12.21 19.43
C GLU A 166 -7.42 13.65 19.76
N GLN A 167 -6.70 14.29 20.70
CA GLN A 167 -6.94 15.69 21.03
C GLN A 167 -6.61 16.62 19.85
N ALA A 168 -5.62 16.29 19.02
CA ALA A 168 -5.28 17.06 17.83
C ALA A 168 -6.37 16.92 16.76
N VAL A 169 -6.84 15.70 16.47
CA VAL A 169 -7.95 15.44 15.54
C VAL A 169 -9.19 16.25 15.91
N ARG A 170 -9.69 16.12 17.15
CA ARG A 170 -10.86 16.90 17.61
C ARG A 170 -10.65 18.41 17.49
N ARG A 171 -9.42 18.90 17.68
CA ARG A 171 -9.12 20.34 17.53
C ARG A 171 -9.04 20.77 16.09
N ALA A 172 -8.61 19.91 15.17
CA ALA A 172 -8.69 20.15 13.74
C ALA A 172 -10.17 20.25 13.34
N GLU A 173 -11.02 19.32 13.80
CA GLU A 173 -12.48 19.37 13.59
C GLU A 173 -13.09 20.68 14.08
N GLU A 174 -12.81 21.05 15.34
CA GLU A 174 -13.34 22.27 15.97
C GLU A 174 -12.93 23.57 15.25
N ARG A 175 -11.75 23.60 14.60
CA ARG A 175 -11.17 24.81 14.00
C ARG A 175 -11.33 24.90 12.49
N HIS A 176 -11.26 23.77 11.81
CA HIS A 176 -11.13 23.66 10.36
C HIS A 176 -12.25 22.81 9.72
N GLY A 177 -13.13 22.20 10.52
CA GLY A 177 -14.25 21.37 10.05
C GLY A 177 -13.97 19.88 10.15
N GLU A 178 -15.04 19.08 10.11
CA GLU A 178 -14.99 17.62 10.27
C GLU A 178 -14.06 16.94 9.25
N GLU A 179 -14.10 17.37 8.00
CA GLU A 179 -13.21 16.92 6.90
C GLU A 179 -11.73 17.06 7.29
N ALA A 180 -11.31 18.22 7.81
CA ALA A 180 -9.93 18.43 8.24
C ALA A 180 -9.53 17.54 9.44
N GLY A 181 -10.50 17.14 10.27
CA GLY A 181 -10.28 16.14 11.31
C GLY A 181 -10.05 14.75 10.75
N GLN A 182 -10.86 14.35 9.79
CA GLN A 182 -10.75 13.07 9.08
C GLN A 182 -9.44 12.98 8.30
N ASP A 183 -9.05 14.04 7.59
CA ASP A 183 -7.77 14.12 6.88
C ASP A 183 -6.58 13.95 7.83
N LEU A 184 -6.59 14.68 8.95
CA LEU A 184 -5.53 14.55 9.96
C LEU A 184 -5.50 13.14 10.57
N ALA A 185 -6.66 12.54 10.85
CA ALA A 185 -6.73 11.17 11.35
C ALA A 185 -6.15 10.17 10.34
N HIS A 186 -6.49 10.33 9.06
CA HIS A 186 -5.98 9.50 7.97
C HIS A 186 -4.46 9.63 7.81
N GLU A 187 -3.93 10.85 7.81
CA GLU A 187 -2.47 11.08 7.74
C GLU A 187 -1.72 10.46 8.93
N LEU A 188 -2.28 10.57 10.14
CA LEU A 188 -1.67 9.97 11.33
C LEU A 188 -1.65 8.44 11.26
N LEU A 189 -2.71 7.82 10.71
CA LEU A 189 -2.74 6.38 10.44
C LEU A 189 -1.75 5.98 9.34
N ALA A 190 -1.62 6.77 8.28
CA ALA A 190 -0.65 6.54 7.22
C ALA A 190 0.79 6.58 7.76
N ILE A 191 1.12 7.60 8.56
CA ILE A 191 2.43 7.70 9.22
C ILE A 191 2.65 6.50 10.15
N ALA A 192 1.65 6.12 10.95
CA ALA A 192 1.76 4.97 11.86
C ALA A 192 1.90 3.63 11.14
N GLY A 193 1.26 3.48 9.98
CA GLY A 193 1.27 2.30 9.12
C GLY A 193 2.58 2.09 8.38
N VAL A 194 3.51 3.03 8.47
CA VAL A 194 4.83 2.92 7.84
C VAL A 194 5.89 2.96 8.91
N ALA A 195 6.81 1.99 8.91
CA ALA A 195 7.91 1.97 9.84
C ALA A 195 9.25 1.81 9.15
N ASN A 196 10.19 2.46 9.80
CA ASN A 196 11.59 2.18 9.63
C ASN A 196 11.95 0.89 10.38
N ALA A 197 11.60 -0.27 9.81
CA ALA A 197 11.79 -1.55 10.48
C ALA A 197 12.06 -2.70 9.51
N GLY A 198 12.81 -3.69 9.99
CA GLY A 198 13.19 -4.86 9.21
C GLY A 198 14.49 -4.69 8.40
N PRO A 199 14.88 -5.74 7.66
CA PRO A 199 16.10 -5.80 6.85
C PRO A 199 16.11 -4.94 5.58
N SER A 200 14.94 -4.68 5.00
CA SER A 200 14.75 -3.83 3.84
C SER A 200 14.93 -2.33 4.11
N GLY A 201 14.78 -1.92 5.38
CA GLY A 201 14.73 -0.51 5.77
C GLY A 201 13.33 0.11 5.60
N TRP A 202 12.49 -0.35 4.68
CA TRP A 202 11.11 0.12 4.62
C TRP A 202 10.13 -1.03 4.82
N VAL A 203 9.22 -0.85 5.76
CA VAL A 203 8.08 -1.74 5.95
C VAL A 203 6.81 -0.92 6.06
N GLU A 204 5.80 -1.40 5.37
CA GLU A 204 4.47 -0.82 5.37
C GLU A 204 3.46 -1.87 5.83
N LEU A 205 2.55 -1.45 6.69
CA LEU A 205 1.37 -2.22 7.06
C LEU A 205 0.38 -2.10 5.92
N VAL A 206 0.07 -3.23 5.29
CA VAL A 206 -0.82 -3.32 4.15
C VAL A 206 -2.03 -4.18 4.48
N ALA A 207 -3.10 -3.93 3.74
CA ALA A 207 -4.35 -4.63 3.88
C ALA A 207 -4.90 -5.01 2.51
N LEU A 208 -5.45 -6.21 2.42
CA LEU A 208 -6.21 -6.70 1.27
C LEU A 208 -7.66 -6.89 1.72
N PRO A 209 -8.55 -5.93 1.44
CA PRO A 209 -9.98 -6.10 1.62
C PRO A 209 -10.52 -7.14 0.63
N VAL A 210 -11.50 -7.92 1.07
CA VAL A 210 -12.13 -8.97 0.28
C VAL A 210 -13.63 -8.93 0.53
N ALA A 211 -14.43 -8.76 -0.52
CA ALA A 211 -15.86 -8.97 -0.45
C ALA A 211 -16.12 -10.48 -0.34
N LEU A 212 -16.79 -10.87 0.74
CA LEU A 212 -17.00 -12.27 1.11
C LEU A 212 -18.27 -12.82 0.45
N PRO A 213 -18.29 -14.11 0.08
CA PRO A 213 -19.48 -14.70 -0.51
C PRO A 213 -20.59 -14.88 0.52
N LEU A 214 -21.84 -14.94 0.04
CA LEU A 214 -23.01 -15.32 0.84
C LEU A 214 -22.95 -16.84 1.11
N GLY A 215 -22.15 -17.27 2.08
CA GLY A 215 -21.91 -18.68 2.35
C GLY A 215 -20.75 -18.98 3.29
N PRO A 216 -20.16 -20.19 3.23
CA PRO A 216 -19.00 -20.53 4.04
C PRO A 216 -17.82 -19.63 3.67
N LEU A 217 -17.13 -19.12 4.69
CA LEU A 217 -15.99 -18.25 4.49
C LEU A 217 -14.85 -18.99 3.77
N PRO A 218 -14.21 -18.36 2.78
CA PRO A 218 -13.01 -18.92 2.18
C PRO A 218 -11.87 -19.00 3.20
N ASP A 219 -10.99 -19.98 3.03
CA ASP A 219 -9.80 -20.12 3.87
C ASP A 219 -8.82 -18.97 3.58
N ALA A 220 -8.70 -18.06 4.55
CA ALA A 220 -7.78 -16.92 4.52
C ALA A 220 -6.35 -17.32 4.17
N ALA A 221 -5.84 -18.40 4.78
CA ALA A 221 -4.46 -18.82 4.59
C ALA A 221 -4.23 -19.36 3.17
N ALA A 222 -5.20 -20.08 2.63
CA ALA A 222 -5.15 -20.57 1.25
C ALA A 222 -5.22 -19.42 0.24
N LEU A 223 -6.05 -18.40 0.49
CA LEU A 223 -6.11 -17.21 -0.35
C LEU A 223 -4.76 -16.45 -0.33
N CYS A 224 -4.17 -16.22 0.85
CA CYS A 224 -2.83 -15.62 0.98
C CYS A 224 -1.76 -16.40 0.20
N ALA A 225 -1.76 -17.73 0.34
CA ALA A 225 -0.80 -18.58 -0.35
C ALA A 225 -0.97 -18.52 -1.88
N SER A 226 -2.22 -18.40 -2.37
CA SER A 226 -2.50 -18.26 -3.80
C SER A 226 -1.95 -16.94 -4.37
N LEU A 227 -2.07 -15.82 -3.63
CA LEU A 227 -1.53 -14.52 -4.02
C LEU A 227 0.00 -14.57 -4.10
N GLN A 228 0.64 -15.14 -3.09
CA GLN A 228 2.11 -15.31 -3.09
C GLN A 228 2.58 -16.20 -4.24
N ALA A 229 1.83 -17.25 -4.58
CA ALA A 229 2.16 -18.15 -5.68
C ALA A 229 1.94 -17.54 -7.08
N ALA A 230 1.03 -16.57 -7.19
CA ALA A 230 0.74 -15.88 -8.45
C ALA A 230 1.90 -14.98 -8.92
N GLY A 231 2.82 -14.60 -8.03
CA GLY A 231 3.98 -13.79 -8.38
C GLY A 231 3.59 -12.37 -8.83
N THR A 232 2.57 -11.79 -8.21
CA THR A 232 2.00 -10.47 -8.55
C THR A 232 2.91 -9.28 -8.19
N PHE A 233 3.99 -9.51 -7.44
CA PHE A 233 4.87 -8.47 -6.93
C PHE A 233 6.23 -8.49 -7.63
N ARG A 234 6.80 -7.31 -7.92
CA ARG A 234 8.14 -7.12 -8.45
C ARG A 234 9.20 -7.74 -7.56
N LYS A 235 10.35 -7.98 -8.17
CA LYS A 235 11.53 -8.44 -7.45
C LYS A 235 11.94 -7.40 -6.42
N GLY A 236 12.08 -7.86 -5.18
CA GLY A 236 12.45 -6.98 -4.07
C GLY A 236 11.25 -6.41 -3.31
N LEU A 237 10.01 -6.76 -3.66
CA LEU A 237 8.90 -6.64 -2.72
C LEU A 237 8.61 -8.01 -2.09
N GLU A 238 8.49 -8.04 -0.76
CA GLU A 238 8.07 -9.24 -0.04
C GLU A 238 6.80 -8.95 0.76
N LEU A 239 5.76 -9.76 0.54
CA LEU A 239 4.47 -9.63 1.24
C LEU A 239 4.28 -10.77 2.25
N HIS A 240 4.02 -10.39 3.49
CA HIS A 240 3.69 -11.32 4.59
C HIS A 240 2.33 -10.98 5.20
N LEU A 241 1.29 -11.73 4.82
CA LEU A 241 -0.06 -11.60 5.35
C LEU A 241 -0.29 -12.54 6.55
N LEU A 242 -1.10 -12.09 7.52
CA LEU A 242 -1.60 -12.94 8.61
C LEU A 242 -2.58 -14.00 8.07
N PRO A 243 -2.60 -15.22 8.62
CA PRO A 243 -3.35 -16.35 8.06
C PRO A 243 -4.85 -16.38 8.44
N HIS A 244 -5.41 -15.27 8.91
CA HIS A 244 -6.78 -15.21 9.42
C HIS A 244 -7.46 -13.89 9.03
N TRP A 245 -8.77 -13.92 8.85
CA TRP A 245 -9.60 -12.74 8.57
C TRP A 245 -9.62 -11.72 9.72
N ARG A 246 -9.70 -10.44 9.37
CA ARG A 246 -9.99 -9.30 10.26
C ARG A 246 -11.27 -8.62 9.81
N SER A 247 -11.98 -8.00 10.76
CA SER A 247 -13.18 -7.22 10.47
C SER A 247 -12.76 -5.80 10.13
N PRO A 248 -13.29 -5.18 9.07
CA PRO A 248 -13.09 -3.76 8.78
C PRO A 248 -13.37 -2.87 10.00
N ASP A 249 -14.46 -3.14 10.73
CA ASP A 249 -14.83 -2.35 11.93
C ASP A 249 -13.74 -2.35 13.00
N THR A 250 -13.12 -3.51 13.25
CA THR A 250 -12.00 -3.60 14.22
C THR A 250 -10.78 -2.84 13.74
N LEU A 251 -10.56 -2.74 12.42
CA LEU A 251 -9.45 -1.96 11.87
C LEU A 251 -9.71 -0.46 12.01
N GLY A 252 -10.94 -0.01 11.74
CA GLY A 252 -11.36 1.38 11.87
C GLY A 252 -11.32 1.92 13.31
N GLU A 253 -11.34 1.03 14.31
CA GLU A 253 -11.21 1.40 15.73
C GLU A 253 -9.75 1.58 16.21
N LEU A 254 -8.74 1.24 15.39
CA LEU A 254 -7.35 1.28 15.84
C LEU A 254 -6.80 2.70 15.93
N THR A 255 -6.12 2.96 17.04
CA THR A 255 -5.35 4.20 17.21
C THR A 255 -4.03 4.14 16.42
N PRO A 256 -3.43 5.29 16.05
CA PRO A 256 -2.11 5.32 15.43
C PRO A 256 -1.03 4.57 16.24
N GLY A 257 -1.03 4.67 17.57
CA GLY A 257 -0.11 3.91 18.43
C GLY A 257 -0.32 2.39 18.33
N GLN A 258 -1.58 1.92 18.25
CA GLN A 258 -1.89 0.50 18.07
C GLN A 258 -1.49 -0.02 16.68
N VAL A 259 -1.70 0.78 15.63
CA VAL A 259 -1.23 0.49 14.26
C VAL A 259 0.29 0.35 14.24
N ARG A 260 1.00 1.32 14.80
CA ARG A 260 2.47 1.29 14.92
C ARG A 260 2.95 0.05 15.65
N GLN A 261 2.32 -0.29 16.78
CA GLN A 261 2.70 -1.45 17.56
C GLN A 261 2.42 -2.76 16.79
N ALA A 262 1.31 -2.84 16.06
CA ALA A 262 1.01 -4.00 15.23
C ALA A 262 2.05 -4.23 14.14
N LEU A 263 2.45 -3.15 13.45
CA LEU A 263 3.52 -3.19 12.46
C LEU A 263 4.83 -3.69 13.06
N LEU A 264 5.24 -3.16 14.22
CA LEU A 264 6.46 -3.60 14.91
C LEU A 264 6.40 -5.05 15.40
N ASP A 265 5.22 -5.53 15.81
CA ASP A 265 5.02 -6.93 16.18
C ASP A 265 5.15 -7.85 14.96
N LEU A 266 4.55 -7.49 13.81
CA LEU A 266 4.66 -8.25 12.57
C LEU A 266 6.10 -8.32 12.05
N VAL A 267 6.83 -7.21 12.06
CA VAL A 267 8.26 -7.19 11.69
C VAL A 267 9.07 -8.14 12.58
N ALA A 268 8.70 -8.24 13.87
CA ALA A 268 9.35 -9.13 14.80
C ALA A 268 8.79 -10.57 14.78
N ASN A 269 7.98 -10.92 13.77
CA ASN A 269 7.29 -12.20 13.63
C ASN A 269 6.45 -12.58 14.87
N ARG A 270 5.82 -11.60 15.51
CA ARG A 270 4.85 -11.77 16.60
C ARG A 270 3.45 -11.46 16.10
N GLN A 271 2.46 -12.16 16.66
CA GLN A 271 1.06 -11.86 16.40
C GLN A 271 0.64 -10.58 17.14
N PRO A 272 0.14 -9.54 16.44
CA PRO A 272 -0.32 -8.31 17.07
C PRO A 272 -1.56 -8.55 17.93
N ALA A 273 -1.55 -8.07 19.17
CA ALA A 273 -2.71 -8.16 20.06
C ALA A 273 -3.87 -7.24 19.64
N SER A 274 -3.56 -6.12 18.97
CA SER A 274 -4.54 -5.17 18.43
C SER A 274 -5.25 -5.68 17.17
N LEU A 275 -4.76 -6.75 16.54
CA LEU A 275 -5.36 -7.36 15.35
C LEU A 275 -5.78 -8.81 15.66
N PRO A 276 -6.80 -9.03 16.51
CA PRO A 276 -7.34 -10.37 16.74
C PRO A 276 -8.10 -10.88 15.51
N PRO A 277 -8.11 -12.20 15.24
CA PRO A 277 -8.99 -12.78 14.22
C PRO A 277 -10.45 -12.39 14.45
N ALA A 278 -11.16 -12.08 13.36
CA ALA A 278 -12.59 -11.76 13.42
C ALA A 278 -13.45 -13.01 13.62
N GLU A 279 -14.60 -12.82 14.25
CA GLU A 279 -15.62 -13.85 14.35
C GLU A 279 -16.36 -14.01 13.02
N GLU A 280 -16.67 -15.26 12.63
CA GLU A 280 -17.33 -15.53 11.35
C GLU A 280 -18.69 -14.83 11.21
N ALA A 281 -19.42 -14.66 12.32
CA ALA A 281 -20.71 -13.99 12.32
C ALA A 281 -20.59 -12.50 11.97
N ALA A 282 -19.57 -11.81 12.48
CA ALA A 282 -19.32 -10.41 12.19
C ALA A 282 -18.94 -10.21 10.71
N LEU A 283 -18.11 -11.11 10.17
CA LEU A 283 -17.74 -11.10 8.75
C LEU A 283 -18.94 -11.36 7.83
N ALA A 284 -19.84 -12.25 8.23
CA ALA A 284 -21.06 -12.53 7.48
C ALA A 284 -22.05 -11.37 7.50
N GLU A 285 -22.13 -10.61 8.60
CA GLU A 285 -22.97 -9.42 8.72
C GLU A 285 -22.41 -8.25 7.90
N GLY A 286 -21.10 -8.00 7.99
CA GLY A 286 -20.44 -6.92 7.25
C GLY A 286 -20.24 -7.21 5.77
N GLY A 287 -20.19 -8.48 5.35
CA GLY A 287 -19.96 -8.88 3.96
C GLY A 287 -18.52 -8.70 3.48
N PHE A 288 -17.61 -8.24 4.34
CA PHE A 288 -16.19 -8.04 4.03
C PHE A 288 -15.29 -8.66 5.08
N GLY A 289 -14.13 -9.14 4.63
CA GLY A 289 -13.02 -9.56 5.47
C GLY A 289 -11.73 -8.95 4.97
N VAL A 290 -10.81 -8.66 5.89
CA VAL A 290 -9.53 -8.03 5.55
C VAL A 290 -8.38 -8.97 5.92
N LEU A 291 -7.47 -9.18 4.99
CA LEU A 291 -6.18 -9.82 5.25
C LEU A 291 -5.15 -8.72 5.50
N VAL A 292 -4.59 -8.68 6.71
CA VAL A 292 -3.63 -7.65 7.12
C VAL A 292 -2.23 -8.26 7.19
N GLY A 293 -1.22 -7.51 6.78
CA GLY A 293 0.16 -7.95 6.82
C GLY A 293 1.15 -6.83 6.62
N ILE A 294 2.39 -7.21 6.30
CA ILE A 294 3.46 -6.26 5.99
C ILE A 294 3.97 -6.45 4.57
N GLN A 295 4.28 -5.35 3.92
CA GLN A 295 5.06 -5.29 2.69
C GLN A 295 6.45 -4.76 3.02
N LEU A 296 7.48 -5.54 2.70
CA LEU A 296 8.88 -5.16 2.83
C LEU A 296 9.39 -4.72 1.47
N ASP A 297 9.91 -3.49 1.42
CA ASP A 297 10.47 -2.94 0.18
C ASP A 297 11.99 -2.95 0.19
N TRP A 298 12.56 -3.94 -0.50
CA TRP A 298 13.98 -4.14 -0.69
C TRP A 298 14.58 -3.35 -1.86
N THR A 299 13.79 -2.53 -2.54
CA THR A 299 14.21 -1.74 -3.72
C THR A 299 14.94 -0.45 -3.37
N VAL A 300 15.11 -0.15 -2.07
CA VAL A 300 15.89 1.01 -1.62
C VAL A 300 17.25 1.06 -2.34
N PRO A 301 17.62 2.16 -3.02
CA PRO A 301 18.84 2.21 -3.81
C PRO A 301 20.11 1.91 -2.99
N LEU A 302 20.95 1.00 -3.48
CA LEU A 302 22.28 0.77 -2.95
C LEU A 302 23.25 1.78 -3.56
N TRP A 303 24.05 2.43 -2.72
CA TRP A 303 25.05 3.37 -3.22
C TRP A 303 26.07 2.72 -4.16
N ASP A 304 26.48 1.47 -3.86
CA ASP A 304 27.39 0.72 -4.71
C ASP A 304 26.80 0.50 -6.13
N GLU A 305 25.48 0.41 -6.27
CA GLU A 305 24.80 0.31 -7.56
C GLU A 305 24.74 1.68 -8.24
N ILE A 306 24.25 2.71 -7.52
CA ILE A 306 24.17 4.09 -8.02
C ILE A 306 25.52 4.59 -8.55
N ALA A 307 26.59 4.32 -7.82
CA ALA A 307 27.94 4.76 -8.19
C ALA A 307 28.45 4.15 -9.50
N VAL A 308 27.89 3.02 -9.94
CA VAL A 308 28.29 2.30 -11.15
C VAL A 308 27.32 2.52 -12.30
N THR A 309 26.01 2.49 -12.02
CA THR A 309 24.96 2.49 -13.06
C THR A 309 24.19 3.80 -13.16
N GLY A 310 24.39 4.74 -12.23
CA GLY A 310 23.51 5.90 -12.06
C GLY A 310 22.24 5.56 -11.29
N LEU A 311 21.39 6.56 -11.07
CA LEU A 311 20.04 6.32 -10.53
C LEU A 311 19.25 5.45 -11.51
N PRO A 312 18.40 4.53 -11.02
CA PRO A 312 17.40 3.90 -11.87
C PRO A 312 16.51 5.00 -12.46
N ASP A 313 16.15 4.88 -13.74
CA ASP A 313 15.25 5.83 -14.40
C ASP A 313 13.98 5.96 -13.55
N LEU A 314 13.75 7.16 -13.00
CA LEU A 314 12.50 7.46 -12.32
C LEU A 314 11.39 7.44 -13.39
N PRO A 315 10.33 6.65 -13.21
CA PRO A 315 9.24 6.66 -14.16
C PRO A 315 8.59 8.05 -14.19
N ASP A 316 8.11 8.46 -15.37
CA ASP A 316 7.25 9.63 -15.47
C ASP A 316 6.01 9.38 -14.60
N GLU A 317 5.73 10.29 -13.65
CA GLU A 317 4.67 10.13 -12.63
C GLU A 317 3.26 9.91 -13.22
N ASP A 318 3.07 10.18 -14.51
CA ASP A 318 1.77 10.15 -15.19
C ASP A 318 1.53 8.89 -16.06
N GLU A 319 2.52 8.03 -16.30
CA GLU A 319 2.35 6.79 -17.09
C GLU A 319 2.87 5.56 -16.33
N PRO A 320 2.03 4.52 -16.11
CA PRO A 320 2.49 3.30 -15.48
C PRO A 320 3.57 2.66 -16.35
N THR A 321 4.68 2.29 -15.72
CA THR A 321 5.75 1.56 -16.37
C THR A 321 5.23 0.23 -16.93
N PRO A 322 5.90 -0.34 -17.96
CA PRO A 322 5.57 -1.68 -18.43
C PRO A 322 5.63 -2.76 -17.33
N GLU A 323 6.45 -2.55 -16.30
CA GLU A 323 6.51 -3.43 -15.14
C GLU A 323 5.27 -3.28 -14.25
N GLU A 324 4.90 -2.06 -13.88
CA GLU A 324 3.68 -1.78 -13.10
C GLU A 324 2.41 -2.24 -13.83
N ALA A 325 2.34 -2.05 -15.15
CA ALA A 325 1.23 -2.55 -15.96
C ALA A 325 1.17 -4.09 -15.97
N ALA A 326 2.32 -4.76 -16.01
CA ALA A 326 2.38 -6.23 -15.96
C ALA A 326 2.02 -6.77 -14.56
N GLU A 327 2.38 -6.05 -13.50
CA GLU A 327 1.98 -6.36 -12.12
C GLU A 327 0.47 -6.20 -11.93
N ALA A 328 -0.10 -5.07 -12.36
CA ALA A 328 -1.54 -4.84 -12.30
C ALA A 328 -2.30 -5.95 -13.05
N GLU A 329 -1.86 -6.30 -14.26
CA GLU A 329 -2.45 -7.39 -15.03
C GLU A 329 -2.29 -8.75 -14.34
N ALA A 330 -1.14 -9.01 -13.69
CA ALA A 330 -0.93 -10.23 -12.92
C ALA A 330 -1.87 -10.30 -11.71
N PHE A 331 -2.06 -9.18 -11.01
CA PHE A 331 -2.97 -9.07 -9.89
C PHE A 331 -4.42 -9.27 -10.33
N ASP A 332 -4.87 -8.65 -11.42
CA ASP A 332 -6.21 -8.83 -11.97
C ASP A 332 -6.48 -10.27 -12.42
N ARG A 333 -5.50 -10.91 -13.07
CA ARG A 333 -5.59 -12.34 -13.41
C ARG A 333 -5.75 -13.20 -12.15
N TRP A 334 -4.99 -12.89 -11.09
CA TRP A 334 -5.11 -13.59 -9.82
C TRP A 334 -6.48 -13.35 -9.16
N ARG A 335 -7.01 -12.12 -9.16
CA ARG A 335 -8.36 -11.81 -8.64
C ARG A 335 -9.43 -12.62 -9.36
N GLY A 336 -9.34 -12.72 -10.69
CA GLY A 336 -10.26 -13.54 -11.50
C GLY A 336 -10.19 -15.02 -11.16
N ALA A 337 -8.98 -15.56 -10.92
CA ALA A 337 -8.81 -16.94 -10.46
C ALA A 337 -9.34 -17.14 -9.03
N ALA A 338 -9.08 -16.19 -8.13
CA ALA A 338 -9.54 -16.24 -6.75
C ALA A 338 -11.08 -16.29 -6.66
N PHE A 339 -11.77 -15.50 -7.49
CA PHE A 339 -13.23 -15.57 -7.58
C PHE A 339 -13.74 -16.98 -7.91
N GLN A 340 -13.07 -17.69 -8.82
CA GLN A 340 -13.46 -19.06 -9.20
C GLN A 340 -13.10 -20.08 -8.11
N ASP A 341 -11.90 -19.99 -7.55
CA ASP A 341 -11.34 -20.98 -6.64
C ASP A 341 -11.90 -20.86 -5.21
N PHE A 342 -12.39 -19.68 -4.83
CA PHE A 342 -12.84 -19.36 -3.46
C PHE A 342 -14.32 -18.97 -3.39
N ASN A 343 -15.16 -19.64 -4.19
CA ASN A 343 -16.63 -19.55 -4.15
C ASN A 343 -17.20 -18.14 -4.35
N GLY A 344 -16.61 -17.36 -5.26
CA GLY A 344 -17.12 -16.05 -5.61
C GLY A 344 -16.69 -14.92 -4.67
N CYS A 345 -15.66 -15.13 -3.85
CA CYS A 345 -15.05 -14.00 -3.14
C CYS A 345 -14.40 -13.03 -4.13
N VAL A 346 -14.43 -11.74 -3.81
CA VAL A 346 -13.83 -10.71 -4.67
C VAL A 346 -12.76 -10.01 -3.87
N PRO A 347 -11.47 -10.34 -4.07
CA PRO A 347 -10.39 -9.52 -3.54
C PRO A 347 -10.44 -8.14 -4.20
N LEU A 348 -10.22 -7.08 -3.41
CA LEU A 348 -10.10 -5.70 -3.86
C LEU A 348 -8.62 -5.36 -4.12
N ALA A 349 -8.24 -4.09 -4.18
CA ALA A 349 -6.83 -3.70 -4.26
C ALA A 349 -6.06 -4.04 -2.96
N LEU A 350 -4.76 -4.34 -3.09
CA LEU A 350 -3.85 -4.30 -1.94
C LEU A 350 -3.54 -2.84 -1.63
N VAL A 351 -3.96 -2.36 -0.47
CA VAL A 351 -3.87 -0.94 -0.08
C VAL A 351 -3.03 -0.75 1.17
N PRO A 352 -2.48 0.47 1.40
CA PRO A 352 -1.99 0.85 2.72
C PRO A 352 -3.07 0.64 3.78
N PHE A 353 -2.67 0.33 5.01
CA PHE A 353 -3.62 0.04 6.09
C PHE A 353 -4.66 1.16 6.30
N SER A 354 -4.26 2.43 6.14
CA SER A 354 -5.16 3.60 6.26
C SER A 354 -6.18 3.72 5.13
N GLY A 355 -5.99 3.00 4.02
CA GLY A 355 -6.85 3.06 2.83
C GLY A 355 -7.99 2.05 2.78
N VAL A 356 -8.11 1.17 3.79
CA VAL A 356 -9.12 0.08 3.78
C VAL A 356 -10.54 0.59 3.60
N ASP A 357 -10.94 1.61 4.37
CA ASP A 357 -12.31 2.13 4.35
C ASP A 357 -12.63 2.80 3.00
N ALA A 358 -11.67 3.55 2.44
CA ALA A 358 -11.80 4.20 1.15
C ALA A 358 -11.94 3.19 0.00
N GLU A 359 -11.14 2.12 0.03
CA GLU A 359 -11.20 1.05 -0.98
C GLU A 359 -12.54 0.30 -0.92
N ILE A 360 -13.01 -0.04 0.28
CA ILE A 360 -14.33 -0.68 0.46
C ILE A 360 -15.45 0.26 0.00
N ALA A 361 -15.39 1.54 0.36
CA ALA A 361 -16.38 2.53 -0.06
C ALA A 361 -16.41 2.69 -1.58
N SER A 362 -15.24 2.82 -2.23
CA SER A 362 -15.12 2.90 -3.70
C SER A 362 -15.77 1.69 -4.38
N PHE A 363 -15.47 0.47 -3.89
CA PHE A 363 -16.08 -0.75 -4.41
C PHE A 363 -17.61 -0.78 -4.22
N LEU A 364 -18.12 -0.32 -3.07
CA LEU A 364 -19.55 -0.25 -2.81
C LEU A 364 -20.26 0.80 -3.68
N GLU A 365 -19.62 1.93 -3.95
CA GLU A 365 -20.12 2.95 -4.88
C GLU A 365 -20.17 2.42 -6.31
N GLU A 366 -19.11 1.75 -6.78
CA GLU A 366 -19.08 1.09 -8.09
C GLU A 366 -20.16 0.00 -8.21
N ALA A 367 -20.37 -0.80 -7.16
CA ALA A 367 -21.41 -1.82 -7.13
C ALA A 367 -22.83 -1.21 -7.05
N ALA A 368 -22.99 -0.08 -6.35
CA ALA A 368 -24.23 0.68 -6.31
C ALA A 368 -24.58 1.23 -7.70
N ASP A 369 -23.60 1.76 -8.43
CA ASP A 369 -23.80 2.24 -9.81
C ASP A 369 -24.20 1.11 -10.76
N GLN A 370 -23.61 -0.08 -10.62
CA GLN A 370 -24.02 -1.27 -11.38
C GLN A 370 -25.45 -1.76 -11.01
N THR A 371 -25.93 -1.49 -9.79
CA THR A 371 -27.28 -1.85 -9.34
C THR A 371 -28.33 -0.75 -9.55
N ASN A 372 -27.92 0.50 -9.78
CA ASN A 372 -28.81 1.63 -10.13
C ASN A 372 -29.65 1.31 -11.36
N GLY A 373 -29.10 0.59 -12.33
CA GLY A 373 -29.84 0.07 -13.48
C GLY A 373 -31.05 -0.79 -13.11
N LEU A 374 -30.87 -1.72 -12.16
CA LEU A 374 -31.96 -2.58 -11.68
C LEU A 374 -33.00 -1.77 -10.90
N GLN A 375 -32.56 -0.78 -10.12
CA GLN A 375 -33.45 0.09 -9.36
C GLN A 375 -34.26 1.00 -10.28
N GLU A 376 -33.64 1.56 -11.32
CA GLU A 376 -34.32 2.34 -12.37
C GLU A 376 -35.38 1.51 -13.08
N ILE A 377 -35.08 0.25 -13.42
CA ILE A 377 -36.07 -0.70 -13.98
C ILE A 377 -37.24 -0.93 -13.01
N ARG A 378 -36.96 -1.09 -11.71
CA ARG A 378 -38.01 -1.28 -10.69
C ARG A 378 -38.89 -0.04 -10.55
N ASP A 379 -38.28 1.14 -10.48
CA ASP A 379 -38.99 2.41 -10.35
C ASP A 379 -39.84 2.70 -11.59
N PHE A 380 -39.33 2.38 -12.78
CA PHE A 380 -40.05 2.43 -14.05
C PHE A 380 -41.28 1.51 -14.05
N ILE A 381 -41.14 0.26 -13.59
CA ILE A 381 -42.26 -0.69 -13.45
C ILE A 381 -43.29 -0.19 -12.43
N ASP A 382 -42.83 0.29 -11.26
CA ASP A 382 -43.71 0.72 -10.18
C ASP A 382 -44.42 2.04 -10.49
N MET A 383 -43.83 2.92 -11.28
CA MET A 383 -44.52 4.09 -11.83
C MET A 383 -45.67 3.67 -12.75
N ALA A 384 -45.39 2.78 -13.72
CA ALA A 384 -46.41 2.26 -14.62
C ALA A 384 -47.57 1.56 -13.88
N ARG A 385 -47.27 0.84 -12.77
CA ARG A 385 -48.29 0.20 -11.92
C ARG A 385 -49.21 1.22 -11.25
N ARG A 386 -48.65 2.35 -10.83
CA ARG A 386 -49.42 3.44 -10.20
C ARG A 386 -50.34 4.14 -11.20
N GLU A 387 -49.93 4.24 -12.47
CA GLU A 387 -50.72 4.88 -13.53
C GLU A 387 -51.83 3.98 -14.12
N ALA A 388 -51.74 2.66 -13.93
CA ALA A 388 -52.71 1.68 -14.40
C ALA A 388 -53.34 0.84 -13.27
N PRO A 389 -54.01 1.47 -12.28
CA PRO A 389 -54.56 0.75 -11.15
C PRO A 389 -55.63 -0.24 -11.60
N GLY A 390 -55.44 -1.52 -11.28
CA GLY A 390 -56.37 -2.61 -11.62
C GLY A 390 -56.13 -3.27 -12.98
N GLU A 391 -55.13 -2.82 -13.74
CA GLU A 391 -54.67 -3.51 -14.95
C GLU A 391 -53.35 -4.24 -14.68
N GLU A 392 -53.21 -5.45 -15.21
CA GLU A 392 -51.96 -6.21 -15.12
C GLU A 392 -50.97 -5.72 -16.18
N LEU A 393 -49.72 -5.51 -15.80
CA LEU A 393 -48.66 -5.05 -16.70
C LEU A 393 -47.82 -6.20 -17.22
N VAL A 394 -47.35 -6.05 -18.45
CA VAL A 394 -46.38 -6.94 -19.10
C VAL A 394 -45.24 -6.11 -19.68
N CYS A 395 -44.02 -6.65 -19.64
CA CYS A 395 -42.83 -6.03 -20.21
C CYS A 395 -42.48 -6.69 -21.55
N VAL A 396 -42.13 -5.88 -22.55
CA VAL A 396 -41.60 -6.35 -23.83
C VAL A 396 -40.16 -5.86 -23.96
N PRO A 397 -39.16 -6.67 -23.57
CA PRO A 397 -37.75 -6.33 -23.72
C PRO A 397 -37.29 -6.54 -25.16
N ARG A 398 -36.41 -5.65 -25.64
CA ARG A 398 -35.69 -5.78 -26.91
C ARG A 398 -34.23 -5.46 -26.68
N VAL A 399 -33.37 -6.36 -27.13
CA VAL A 399 -31.92 -6.18 -27.07
C VAL A 399 -31.46 -5.67 -28.44
N GLU A 400 -30.80 -4.52 -28.46
CA GLU A 400 -30.23 -3.90 -29.66
C GLU A 400 -28.73 -3.66 -29.44
N GLY A 401 -27.89 -4.59 -29.92
CA GLY A 401 -26.47 -4.58 -29.62
C GLY A 401 -26.23 -4.86 -28.14
N GLU A 402 -25.62 -3.91 -27.43
CA GLU A 402 -25.36 -3.98 -25.99
C GLU A 402 -26.38 -3.19 -25.15
N SER A 403 -27.34 -2.51 -25.80
CA SER A 403 -28.39 -1.76 -25.11
C SER A 403 -29.69 -2.58 -24.97
N LEU A 404 -30.45 -2.29 -23.92
CA LEU A 404 -31.74 -2.92 -23.62
C LEU A 404 -32.86 -1.89 -23.68
N HIS A 405 -33.84 -2.13 -24.55
CA HIS A 405 -35.07 -1.35 -24.63
C HIS A 405 -36.20 -2.10 -23.93
N LEU A 406 -36.87 -1.43 -22.99
CA LEU A 406 -38.01 -1.99 -22.26
C LEU A 406 -39.25 -1.18 -22.59
N ALA A 407 -40.31 -1.86 -23.02
CA ALA A 407 -41.63 -1.25 -23.21
C ALA A 407 -42.64 -1.94 -22.30
N LEU A 408 -43.35 -1.16 -21.48
CA LEU A 408 -44.39 -1.66 -20.59
C LEU A 408 -45.76 -1.50 -21.23
N TYR A 409 -46.53 -2.56 -21.25
CA TYR A 409 -47.90 -2.57 -21.74
C TYR A 409 -48.84 -3.04 -20.64
N THR A 410 -50.08 -2.59 -20.67
CA THR A 410 -51.15 -3.31 -19.98
C THR A 410 -51.46 -4.59 -20.75
N ARG A 411 -52.02 -5.60 -20.06
CA ARG A 411 -52.48 -6.84 -20.69
C ARG A 411 -53.55 -6.64 -21.77
N SER A 412 -54.20 -5.47 -21.76
CA SER A 412 -55.21 -5.04 -22.74
C SER A 412 -54.60 -4.40 -24.01
N GLY A 413 -53.27 -4.31 -24.13
CA GLY A 413 -52.60 -3.79 -25.33
C GLY A 413 -52.21 -2.31 -25.27
N ARG A 414 -52.50 -1.60 -24.16
CA ARG A 414 -52.16 -0.17 -24.03
C ARG A 414 -50.69 -0.03 -23.66
N LEU A 415 -49.92 0.70 -24.48
CA LEU A 415 -48.55 1.11 -24.13
C LEU A 415 -48.61 2.08 -22.94
N MET A 416 -47.80 1.81 -21.92
CA MET A 416 -47.68 2.67 -20.75
C MET A 416 -46.50 3.60 -20.91
N ASP A 417 -45.30 3.04 -20.97
CA ASP A 417 -44.09 3.81 -21.14
C ASP A 417 -42.98 2.95 -21.74
N GLN A 418 -41.88 3.58 -22.13
CA GLN A 418 -40.70 2.92 -22.70
C GLN A 418 -39.42 3.57 -22.19
N ILE A 419 -38.41 2.75 -21.90
CA ILE A 419 -37.08 3.18 -21.49
C ILE A 419 -36.02 2.45 -22.31
N SER A 420 -34.87 3.10 -22.50
CA SER A 420 -33.69 2.51 -23.14
C SER A 420 -32.53 2.64 -22.18
N LEU A 421 -31.84 1.54 -21.93
CA LEU A 421 -30.71 1.45 -21.01
C LEU A 421 -29.49 0.99 -21.79
N ASP A 422 -28.39 1.71 -21.66
CA ASP A 422 -27.11 1.36 -22.29
C ASP A 422 -26.35 0.34 -21.45
N ALA A 423 -25.31 -0.28 -22.03
CA ALA A 423 -24.57 -1.38 -21.41
C ALA A 423 -24.03 -1.05 -20.00
N GLU A 424 -23.56 0.19 -19.81
CA GLU A 424 -23.03 0.70 -18.54
C GLU A 424 -24.09 0.81 -17.44
N GLN A 425 -25.37 0.89 -17.83
CA GLN A 425 -26.51 0.98 -16.91
C GLN A 425 -27.12 -0.39 -16.62
N LEU A 426 -26.59 -1.49 -17.16
CA LEU A 426 -27.17 -2.81 -16.99
C LEU A 426 -26.39 -3.62 -15.94
N PRO A 427 -27.06 -4.27 -14.98
CA PRO A 427 -26.40 -5.09 -13.96
C PRO A 427 -25.78 -6.38 -14.53
N MET A 428 -26.04 -6.69 -15.80
CA MET A 428 -25.49 -7.82 -16.55
C MET A 428 -25.65 -7.57 -18.05
N ALA A 429 -25.04 -8.41 -18.90
CA ALA A 429 -25.16 -8.27 -20.35
C ALA A 429 -26.63 -8.21 -20.81
N ALA A 430 -26.95 -7.31 -21.75
CA ALA A 430 -28.32 -7.07 -22.22
C ALA A 430 -29.04 -8.35 -22.69
N ALA A 431 -28.30 -9.34 -23.20
CA ALA A 431 -28.83 -10.64 -23.62
C ALA A 431 -29.37 -11.50 -22.46
N GLU A 432 -28.86 -11.31 -21.24
CA GLU A 432 -29.23 -12.07 -20.04
C GLU A 432 -30.35 -11.38 -19.24
N MET A 433 -30.53 -10.07 -19.44
CA MET A 433 -31.54 -9.25 -18.77
C MET A 433 -32.99 -9.77 -18.87
N PRO A 434 -33.48 -10.34 -19.99
CA PRO A 434 -34.85 -10.87 -20.07
C PRO A 434 -35.15 -11.92 -18.99
N ALA A 435 -34.19 -12.79 -18.65
CA ALA A 435 -34.38 -13.81 -17.62
C ALA A 435 -34.46 -13.21 -16.21
N LEU A 436 -33.69 -12.15 -15.96
CA LEU A 436 -33.75 -11.41 -14.71
C LEU A 436 -35.09 -10.65 -14.56
N LEU A 437 -35.57 -10.03 -15.64
CA LEU A 437 -36.81 -9.25 -15.68
C LEU A 437 -38.06 -10.09 -15.37
N GLU A 438 -38.07 -11.37 -15.75
CA GLU A 438 -39.17 -12.31 -15.43
C GLU A 438 -39.42 -12.44 -13.92
N SER A 439 -38.41 -12.17 -13.08
CA SER A 439 -38.58 -12.15 -11.62
C SER A 439 -39.30 -10.91 -11.09
N LEU A 440 -39.36 -9.83 -11.88
CA LEU A 440 -39.91 -8.52 -11.49
C LEU A 440 -41.30 -8.27 -12.11
N ILE A 441 -41.49 -8.70 -13.35
CA ILE A 441 -42.70 -8.46 -14.15
C ILE A 441 -42.87 -9.56 -15.22
N PRO A 442 -44.10 -9.97 -15.58
CA PRO A 442 -44.30 -10.90 -16.69
C PRO A 442 -43.73 -10.35 -18.00
N VAL A 443 -42.83 -11.12 -18.62
CA VAL A 443 -42.17 -10.77 -19.88
C VAL A 443 -42.89 -11.39 -21.06
N MET A 444 -43.06 -10.63 -22.14
CA MET A 444 -43.63 -11.08 -23.41
C MET A 444 -42.70 -10.78 -24.59
N PRO A 445 -42.58 -11.68 -25.57
CA PRO A 445 -41.71 -11.47 -26.73
C PRO A 445 -42.25 -10.42 -27.72
N ARG A 446 -43.54 -10.05 -27.61
CA ARG A 446 -44.21 -9.08 -28.49
C ARG A 446 -45.31 -8.34 -27.71
N PRO A 447 -45.70 -7.13 -28.15
CA PRO A 447 -46.81 -6.39 -27.54
C PRO A 447 -48.12 -7.22 -27.52
N PRO A 448 -48.92 -7.12 -26.44
CA PRO A 448 -50.27 -7.69 -26.40
C PRO A 448 -51.16 -7.09 -27.50
N ALA A 449 -52.01 -7.93 -28.08
CA ALA A 449 -52.83 -7.63 -29.27
C ALA A 449 -54.09 -6.81 -28.97
#